data_AF-A0A413HEU4-F1
#
_entry.id   AF-A0A413HEU4-F1
#
_cell.length_a   1.000
_cell.length_b   1.000
_cell.length_c   1.000
_cell.angle_alpha   90.00
_cell.angle_beta   90.00
_cell.angle_gamma   90.00
#
_symmetry.space_group_name_H-M   'P 1'
#
loop_
_entity.id
_entity.type
_entity.pdbx_description
1 polymer ?
#
loop_
_entity_poly.entity_id
_entity_poly.type
_entity_poly.pdbx_seq_one_letter_code
_entity_poly.pdbx_strand_id
1 'polypeptide(L)'
;MRKKWGMKTKRLQKLHKRILSAFLVCMLLTGLFLSAANMEVAAASGLVDETIDAGNLYSQYRWDNYQIDFYVDTSWDWLPWNWMDRIDNKISSVFYGISDGIWLISVLLSSGTGYIVQQTYSLDFIGDMADDIGKNIQILAGMNTGSKKFNADGFYTWLLLFIVLIVGGYMAYAGLIKRKTTESVSAAVNMLVIFLLTAAFIAYAPQYIKNINDFSADLSNGVLELGAKLVMPGNDEMGVKATDKIRNNLFAIQVYKPWLLLQFGTTDETAIESERIAAGVDGDRIKSILSVSPVTNFGEDRQTAVKTDIETYKNVNMTVTSVIGRFGTVLLVFFLNLIISIFVVIMCGLVIFTQLLFIIFALYLPLNFILSMLPTYNGLLKKAVLKLFNTILMRAGLTLLITIAFSLSAMIYSMSGDYPFLMVAFLQIVVFVGTYLKMDEILSMVALGDGGSNKRGRFLKSMGRYMVMRK
;
A
#
# COMPACT_ATOMS: atom_id res chain seq x y z
N MET A 1 -6.62 24.62 43.94
CA MET A 1 -7.07 23.72 42.86
C MET A 1 -6.58 24.28 41.52
N ARG A 2 -5.69 23.59 40.78
CA ARG A 2 -5.42 23.72 39.32
C ARG A 2 -4.07 23.08 38.98
N LYS A 3 -4.08 21.80 38.57
CA LYS A 3 -2.96 21.16 37.86
C LYS A 3 -3.48 19.86 37.23
N LYS A 4 -3.81 19.86 35.93
CA LYS A 4 -3.89 18.67 35.06
C LYS A 4 -4.34 19.00 33.61
N TRP A 5 -3.55 19.75 32.83
CA TRP A 5 -3.84 19.97 31.40
C TRP A 5 -2.59 19.95 30.48
N GLY A 6 -1.56 19.17 30.81
CA GLY A 6 -0.27 19.20 30.06
C GLY A 6 0.17 17.90 29.35
N MET A 7 -0.59 16.80 29.42
CA MET A 7 -0.10 15.48 28.96
C MET A 7 -0.70 14.95 27.64
N LYS A 8 -1.72 15.60 27.06
CA LYS A 8 -2.31 15.14 25.78
C LYS A 8 -1.54 15.64 24.54
N THR A 9 -0.83 16.77 24.62
CA THR A 9 -0.14 17.40 23.48
C THR A 9 1.13 16.66 23.03
N LYS A 10 1.87 16.01 23.94
CA LYS A 10 3.13 15.33 23.61
C LYS A 10 2.97 14.03 22.79
N ARG A 11 1.83 13.33 22.88
CA ARG A 11 1.53 12.15 22.04
C ARG A 11 1.17 12.56 20.61
N LEU A 12 0.38 13.62 20.44
CA LEU A 12 0.06 14.20 19.14
C LEU A 12 1.32 14.73 18.43
N GLN A 13 2.26 15.35 19.15
CA GLN A 13 3.53 15.81 18.57
C GLN A 13 4.43 14.69 18.04
N LYS A 14 4.45 13.50 18.67
CA LYS A 14 5.23 12.34 18.18
C LYS A 14 4.61 11.69 16.94
N LEU A 15 3.28 11.67 16.87
CA LEU A 15 2.55 11.22 15.69
C LEU A 15 2.74 12.21 14.52
N HIS A 16 2.60 13.52 14.79
CA HIS A 16 2.90 14.59 13.84
C HIS A 16 4.34 14.51 13.33
N LYS A 17 5.34 14.29 14.18
CA LYS A 17 6.74 14.15 13.71
C LYS A 17 6.97 12.94 12.81
N ARG A 18 6.21 11.85 12.99
CA ARG A 18 6.30 10.65 12.13
C ARG A 18 5.55 10.81 10.81
N ILE A 19 4.38 11.47 10.85
CA ILE A 19 3.63 11.84 9.65
C ILE A 19 4.41 12.87 8.86
N LEU A 20 4.99 13.89 9.51
CA LEU A 20 5.84 14.90 8.89
C LEU A 20 7.14 14.29 8.34
N SER A 21 7.75 13.31 9.01
CA SER A 21 8.93 12.62 8.47
C SER A 21 8.57 11.72 7.28
N ALA A 22 7.41 11.05 7.32
CA ALA A 22 6.92 10.27 6.18
C ALA A 22 6.56 11.19 5.00
N PHE A 23 5.96 12.35 5.28
CA PHE A 23 5.65 13.39 4.31
C PHE A 23 6.92 13.98 3.70
N LEU A 24 7.97 14.25 4.51
CA LEU A 24 9.27 14.72 4.03
C LEU A 24 10.01 13.66 3.20
N VAL A 25 9.94 12.38 3.59
CA VAL A 25 10.53 11.28 2.81
C VAL A 25 9.78 11.07 1.50
N CYS A 26 8.45 11.14 1.52
CA CYS A 26 7.65 11.12 0.30
C CYS A 26 7.87 12.37 -0.57
N MET A 27 8.06 13.56 0.01
CA MET A 27 8.38 14.79 -0.73
C MET A 27 9.79 14.76 -1.32
N LEU A 28 10.73 14.10 -0.65
CA LEU A 28 12.05 13.79 -1.18
C LEU A 28 11.98 12.72 -2.28
N LEU A 29 11.12 11.71 -2.15
CA LEU A 29 10.91 10.68 -3.17
C LEU A 29 10.18 11.23 -4.39
N THR A 30 9.15 12.08 -4.20
CA THR A 30 8.49 12.79 -5.31
C THR A 30 9.40 13.86 -5.89
N GLY A 31 10.26 14.51 -5.09
CA GLY A 31 11.31 15.40 -5.57
C GLY A 31 12.38 14.66 -6.39
N LEU A 32 12.76 13.45 -5.99
CA LEU A 32 13.64 12.55 -6.76
C LEU A 32 12.96 12.07 -8.04
N PHE A 33 11.66 11.79 -7.99
CA PHE A 33 10.83 11.40 -9.13
C PHE A 33 10.69 12.57 -10.13
N LEU A 34 10.47 13.79 -9.64
CA LEU A 34 10.44 15.03 -10.43
C LEU A 34 11.83 15.39 -10.99
N SER A 35 12.91 15.09 -10.26
CA SER A 35 14.28 15.27 -10.76
C SER A 35 14.65 14.25 -11.85
N ALA A 36 14.07 13.05 -11.82
CA ALA A 36 14.21 12.06 -12.88
C ALA A 36 13.39 12.43 -14.13
N ALA A 37 12.30 13.20 -13.98
CA ALA A 37 11.49 13.71 -15.07
C ALA A 37 12.14 14.89 -15.84
N ASN A 38 13.23 15.46 -15.33
CA ASN A 38 14.02 16.51 -16.00
C ASN A 38 15.17 15.95 -16.87
N MET A 39 15.29 14.63 -17.02
CA MET A 39 16.17 14.01 -18.01
C MET A 39 15.41 13.77 -19.30
N GLU A 40 16.05 14.10 -20.43
CA GLU A 40 15.51 14.14 -21.78
C GLU A 40 14.46 13.05 -22.10
N VAL A 41 13.34 13.53 -22.65
CA VAL A 41 12.20 12.79 -23.20
C VAL A 41 12.69 11.94 -24.38
N ALA A 42 13.26 10.77 -24.08
CA ALA A 42 13.65 9.79 -25.09
C ALA A 42 13.62 8.36 -24.53
N ALA A 43 12.55 7.98 -23.82
CA ALA A 43 12.11 6.59 -23.61
C ALA A 43 10.87 6.55 -22.68
N ALA A 44 9.75 7.14 -23.11
CA ALA A 44 8.47 7.00 -22.39
C ALA A 44 7.74 5.71 -22.82
N SER A 45 8.29 4.57 -22.42
CA SER A 45 7.57 3.30 -22.33
C SER A 45 7.91 2.71 -20.97
N GLY A 46 6.96 2.70 -20.02
CA GLY A 46 7.11 1.91 -18.78
C GLY A 46 7.10 2.64 -17.43
N LEU A 47 6.45 3.80 -17.27
CA LEU A 47 6.26 4.40 -15.93
C LEU A 47 5.06 3.80 -15.17
N VAL A 48 4.01 3.39 -15.88
CA VAL A 48 2.82 2.67 -15.36
C VAL A 48 2.42 1.63 -16.41
N ASP A 49 1.72 0.57 -16.00
CA ASP A 49 1.12 -0.37 -16.94
C ASP A 49 0.15 0.37 -17.90
N GLU A 50 0.50 0.41 -19.18
CA GLU A 50 -0.21 1.10 -20.26
C GLU A 50 -1.11 0.15 -21.07
N THR A 51 -1.26 -1.11 -20.66
CA THR A 51 -2.18 -2.04 -21.31
C THR A 51 -3.62 -1.53 -21.18
N ILE A 52 -4.36 -1.50 -22.30
CA ILE A 52 -5.75 -1.06 -22.37
C ILE A 52 -6.66 -2.28 -22.27
N ASP A 53 -7.51 -2.29 -21.26
CA ASP A 53 -8.50 -3.33 -20.98
C ASP A 53 -9.86 -2.67 -20.72
N ALA A 54 -10.79 -2.87 -21.65
CA ALA A 54 -12.15 -2.32 -21.58
C ALA A 54 -12.97 -2.87 -20.39
N GLY A 55 -12.53 -3.96 -19.75
CA GLY A 55 -13.15 -4.50 -18.54
C GLY A 55 -12.82 -3.73 -17.25
N ASN A 56 -11.85 -2.80 -17.28
CA ASN A 56 -11.35 -2.10 -16.11
C ASN A 56 -11.34 -0.58 -16.29
N LEU A 57 -12.06 0.17 -15.43
CA LEU A 57 -12.15 1.63 -15.48
C LEU A 57 -10.79 2.34 -15.50
N TYR A 58 -9.79 1.84 -14.74
CA TYR A 58 -8.45 2.45 -14.69
C TYR A 58 -7.64 2.29 -15.98
N SER A 59 -8.05 1.40 -16.87
CA SER A 59 -7.35 0.98 -18.09
C SER A 59 -8.23 1.13 -19.35
N GLN A 60 -9.50 1.47 -19.18
CA GLN A 60 -10.47 1.69 -20.25
C GLN A 60 -10.01 2.77 -21.25
N TYR A 61 -9.36 3.82 -20.74
CA TYR A 61 -8.76 4.89 -21.53
C TYR A 61 -7.36 5.17 -21.03
N ARG A 62 -6.50 5.64 -21.94
CA ARG A 62 -5.13 6.03 -21.58
C ARG A 62 -5.17 7.23 -20.62
N TRP A 63 -4.15 7.35 -19.75
CA TRP A 63 -4.16 8.31 -18.64
C TRP A 63 -4.25 9.77 -19.10
N ASP A 64 -3.80 10.08 -20.31
CA ASP A 64 -3.89 11.39 -20.97
C ASP A 64 -5.31 11.74 -21.43
N ASN A 65 -6.17 10.76 -21.73
CA ASN A 65 -7.58 11.02 -22.06
C ASN A 65 -8.37 11.67 -20.92
N TYR A 66 -7.86 11.55 -19.69
CA TYR A 66 -8.38 12.21 -18.50
C TYR A 66 -7.84 13.64 -18.32
N GLN A 67 -7.20 14.27 -19.31
CA GLN A 67 -6.84 15.69 -19.24
C GLN A 67 -8.07 16.57 -18.93
N ILE A 68 -7.81 17.74 -18.36
CA ILE A 68 -8.82 18.78 -18.22
C ILE A 68 -9.01 19.43 -19.58
N ASP A 69 -10.24 19.59 -20.06
CA ASP A 69 -10.50 20.22 -21.34
C ASP A 69 -10.87 21.70 -21.17
N PHE A 70 -10.48 22.47 -22.19
CA PHE A 70 -10.64 23.91 -22.25
C PHE A 70 -10.74 24.34 -23.72
N TYR A 71 -11.73 25.18 -24.03
CA TYR A 71 -11.91 25.75 -25.38
C TYR A 71 -11.94 27.28 -25.32
N VAL A 72 -11.21 27.90 -26.25
CA VAL A 72 -11.21 29.35 -26.52
C VAL A 72 -11.68 29.57 -27.95
N ASP A 73 -12.76 30.32 -28.13
CA ASP A 73 -13.13 30.78 -29.47
C ASP A 73 -12.20 31.92 -29.88
N THR A 74 -11.32 31.67 -30.85
CA THR A 74 -10.36 32.65 -31.38
C THR A 74 -10.79 33.21 -32.74
N SER A 75 -11.99 32.85 -33.24
CA SER A 75 -12.47 33.17 -34.60
C SER A 75 -12.57 34.68 -34.87
N TRP A 76 -12.74 35.48 -33.81
CA TRP A 76 -12.93 36.93 -33.88
C TRP A 76 -11.79 37.74 -33.24
N ASP A 77 -10.68 37.09 -32.89
CA ASP A 77 -9.56 37.72 -32.18
C ASP A 77 -8.89 38.84 -33.00
N TRP A 78 -9.00 38.81 -34.33
CA TRP A 78 -8.42 39.79 -35.23
C TRP A 78 -9.06 41.19 -35.11
N LEU A 79 -10.26 41.28 -34.52
CA LEU A 79 -10.99 42.54 -34.36
C LEU A 79 -10.41 43.40 -33.22
N PRO A 80 -10.15 44.72 -33.42
CA PRO A 80 -9.51 45.60 -32.42
C PRO A 80 -10.20 45.68 -31.07
N TRP A 81 -11.52 45.53 -31.02
CA TRP A 81 -12.30 45.57 -29.78
C TRP A 81 -12.23 44.26 -28.96
N ASN A 82 -11.78 43.15 -29.57
CA ASN A 82 -11.58 41.86 -28.88
C ASN A 82 -10.14 41.69 -28.37
N TRP A 83 -9.28 42.70 -28.49
CA TRP A 83 -7.89 42.60 -28.07
C TRP A 83 -7.72 42.49 -26.55
N MET A 84 -8.66 43.03 -25.77
CA MET A 84 -8.67 42.85 -24.31
C MET A 84 -9.05 41.41 -23.96
N ASP A 85 -10.08 40.86 -24.61
CA ASP A 85 -10.47 39.45 -24.48
C ASP A 85 -9.34 38.50 -24.92
N ARG A 86 -8.56 38.86 -25.95
CA ARG A 86 -7.37 38.10 -26.37
C ARG A 86 -6.32 38.01 -25.25
N ILE A 87 -6.13 39.06 -24.46
CA ILE A 87 -5.17 39.06 -23.33
C ILE A 87 -5.68 38.16 -22.21
N ASP A 88 -6.96 38.28 -21.86
CA ASP A 88 -7.59 37.45 -20.82
C ASP A 88 -7.65 35.96 -21.23
N ASN A 89 -7.89 35.66 -22.51
CA ASN A 89 -7.83 34.32 -23.08
C ASN A 89 -6.42 33.71 -22.98
N LYS A 90 -5.37 34.52 -23.22
CA LYS A 90 -3.97 34.06 -23.06
C LYS A 90 -3.61 33.80 -21.60
N ILE A 91 -4.02 34.67 -20.69
CA ILE A 91 -3.82 34.47 -19.25
C ILE A 91 -4.53 33.20 -18.79
N SER A 92 -5.78 33.00 -19.21
CA SER A 92 -6.56 31.80 -18.89
C SER A 92 -5.93 30.54 -19.48
N SER A 93 -5.37 30.60 -20.69
CA SER A 93 -4.64 29.48 -21.30
C SER A 93 -3.40 29.08 -20.47
N VAL A 94 -2.70 30.03 -19.87
CA VAL A 94 -1.56 29.75 -18.97
C VAL A 94 -2.03 29.08 -17.68
N PHE A 95 -3.08 29.61 -17.04
CA PHE A 95 -3.66 28.98 -15.85
C PHE A 95 -4.19 27.58 -16.14
N TYR A 96 -4.79 27.38 -17.31
CA TYR A 96 -5.20 26.07 -17.80
C TYR A 96 -4.02 25.12 -17.91
N GLY A 97 -2.93 25.50 -18.59
CA GLY A 97 -1.76 24.62 -18.76
C GLY A 97 -1.13 24.21 -17.42
N ILE A 98 -1.08 25.11 -16.44
CA ILE A 98 -0.62 24.79 -15.08
C ILE A 98 -1.62 23.85 -14.37
N SER A 99 -2.92 24.13 -14.48
CA SER A 99 -3.98 23.30 -13.89
C SER A 99 -3.92 21.87 -14.43
N ASP A 100 -3.87 21.74 -15.76
CA ASP A 100 -3.82 20.45 -16.44
C ASP A 100 -2.53 19.70 -16.11
N GLY A 101 -1.38 20.39 -16.06
CA GLY A 101 -0.13 19.77 -15.61
C GLY A 101 -0.20 19.20 -14.18
N ILE A 102 -0.75 19.96 -13.22
CA ILE A 102 -0.94 19.48 -11.84
C ILE A 102 -1.94 18.30 -11.80
N TRP A 103 -3.01 18.40 -12.58
CA TRP A 103 -4.02 17.38 -12.68
C TRP A 103 -3.47 16.07 -13.26
N LEU A 104 -2.74 16.11 -14.38
CA LEU A 104 -2.12 14.93 -14.98
C LEU A 104 -1.09 14.28 -14.03
N ILE A 105 -0.33 15.07 -13.26
CA ILE A 105 0.51 14.53 -12.18
C ILE A 105 -0.35 13.80 -11.14
N SER A 106 -1.51 14.35 -10.76
CA SER A 106 -2.46 13.65 -9.87
C SER A 106 -2.96 12.34 -10.46
N VAL A 107 -3.28 12.31 -11.76
CA VAL A 107 -3.74 11.10 -12.46
C VAL A 107 -2.65 10.04 -12.46
N LEU A 108 -1.41 10.41 -12.82
CA LEU A 108 -0.26 9.50 -12.81
C LEU A 108 0.02 8.96 -11.41
N LEU A 109 -0.05 9.82 -10.38
CA LEU A 109 0.16 9.43 -8.99
C LEU A 109 -0.91 8.45 -8.50
N SER A 110 -2.17 8.68 -8.86
CA SER A 110 -3.29 7.76 -8.58
C SER A 110 -3.09 6.41 -9.29
N SER A 111 -2.81 6.44 -10.59
CA SER A 111 -2.59 5.23 -11.39
C SER A 111 -1.40 4.41 -10.89
N GLY A 112 -0.28 5.08 -10.52
CA GLY A 112 0.87 4.44 -9.89
C GLY A 112 0.56 3.87 -8.51
N THR A 113 -0.26 4.56 -7.70
CA THR A 113 -0.75 4.03 -6.42
C THR A 113 -1.58 2.76 -6.63
N GLY A 114 -2.51 2.79 -7.59
CA GLY A 114 -3.32 1.62 -7.96
C GLY A 114 -2.49 0.43 -8.42
N TYR A 115 -1.42 0.68 -9.19
CA TYR A 115 -0.46 -0.34 -9.58
C TYR A 115 0.27 -0.93 -8.36
N ILE A 116 0.77 -0.10 -7.44
CA ILE A 116 1.41 -0.59 -6.20
C ILE A 116 0.46 -1.45 -5.37
N VAL A 117 -0.82 -1.07 -5.30
CA VAL A 117 -1.84 -1.88 -4.62
C VAL A 117 -1.98 -3.25 -5.29
N GLN A 118 -2.17 -3.28 -6.61
CA GLN A 118 -2.28 -4.54 -7.37
C GLN A 118 -1.05 -5.43 -7.19
N GLN A 119 0.15 -4.84 -7.25
CA GLN A 119 1.40 -5.53 -7.01
C GLN A 119 1.49 -6.05 -5.57
N THR A 120 1.07 -5.29 -4.56
CA THR A 120 1.11 -5.74 -3.16
C THR A 120 0.31 -7.01 -2.91
N TYR A 121 -0.84 -7.17 -3.59
CA TYR A 121 -1.66 -8.37 -3.48
C TYR A 121 -1.18 -9.52 -4.38
N SER A 122 -0.54 -9.21 -5.51
CA SER A 122 -0.04 -10.22 -6.45
C SER A 122 1.37 -10.72 -6.10
N LEU A 123 2.18 -9.92 -5.40
CA LEU A 123 3.53 -10.26 -5.01
C LEU A 123 3.53 -11.26 -3.86
N ASP A 124 4.01 -12.46 -4.19
CA ASP A 124 4.33 -13.48 -3.21
C ASP A 124 5.84 -13.73 -3.14
N PHE A 125 6.58 -12.71 -2.70
CA PHE A 125 8.04 -12.74 -2.65
C PHE A 125 8.59 -13.91 -1.81
N ILE A 126 7.88 -14.30 -0.75
CA ILE A 126 8.27 -15.46 0.06
C ILE A 126 8.08 -16.75 -0.72
N GLY A 127 6.98 -16.90 -1.47
CA GLY A 127 6.72 -18.07 -2.31
C GLY A 127 7.75 -18.22 -3.42
N ASP A 128 8.01 -17.13 -4.14
CA ASP A 128 8.98 -17.08 -5.24
C ASP A 128 10.41 -17.39 -4.77
N MET A 129 10.77 -16.96 -3.56
CA MET A 129 12.10 -17.19 -2.98
C MET A 129 12.14 -18.36 -1.99
N ALA A 130 11.07 -19.12 -1.77
CA ALA A 130 10.99 -20.12 -0.72
C ALA A 130 12.12 -21.18 -0.83
N ASP A 131 12.41 -21.59 -2.06
CA ASP A 131 13.48 -22.52 -2.36
C ASP A 131 14.86 -21.93 -2.06
N ASP A 132 15.11 -20.69 -2.44
CA ASP A 132 16.39 -20.02 -2.19
C ASP A 132 16.58 -19.72 -0.70
N ILE A 133 15.53 -19.31 0.00
CA ILE A 133 15.54 -19.12 1.46
C ILE A 133 15.83 -20.45 2.15
N GLY A 134 15.15 -21.52 1.75
CA GLY A 134 15.34 -22.85 2.33
C GLY A 134 16.73 -23.43 2.04
N LYS A 135 17.25 -23.25 0.82
CA LYS A 135 18.63 -23.61 0.47
C LYS A 135 19.64 -22.79 1.27
N ASN A 136 19.42 -21.49 1.45
CA ASN A 136 20.30 -20.66 2.28
C ASN A 136 20.29 -21.11 3.75
N ILE A 137 19.13 -21.48 4.30
CA ILE A 137 19.03 -22.10 5.63
C ILE A 137 19.88 -23.39 5.69
N GLN A 138 19.78 -24.25 4.68
CA GLN A 138 20.56 -25.49 4.59
C GLN A 138 22.06 -25.23 4.48
N ILE A 139 22.49 -24.32 3.59
CA ILE A 139 23.89 -23.95 3.39
C ILE A 139 24.47 -23.33 4.66
N LEU A 140 23.75 -22.40 5.30
CA LEU A 140 24.19 -21.78 6.56
C LEU A 140 24.33 -22.82 7.68
N ALA A 141 23.45 -23.81 7.72
CA ALA A 141 23.59 -24.94 8.64
C ALA A 141 24.70 -25.94 8.23
N GLY A 142 25.23 -25.82 7.01
CA GLY A 142 26.20 -26.75 6.43
C GLY A 142 25.61 -28.09 6.03
N MET A 143 24.34 -28.13 5.64
CA MET A 143 23.74 -29.29 5.00
C MET A 143 23.96 -29.24 3.49
N ASN A 144 24.37 -30.37 2.91
CA ASN A 144 24.59 -30.48 1.47
C ASN A 144 23.23 -30.66 0.77
N THR A 145 22.86 -29.72 -0.10
CA THR A 145 21.51 -29.55 -0.68
C THR A 145 21.00 -30.79 -1.43
N GLY A 146 21.89 -31.64 -1.95
CA GLY A 146 21.55 -32.85 -2.70
C GLY A 146 21.47 -34.16 -1.89
N SER A 147 22.12 -34.24 -0.72
CA SER A 147 22.21 -35.50 0.05
C SER A 147 21.55 -35.45 1.43
N LYS A 148 21.05 -34.27 1.86
CA LYS A 148 20.48 -34.02 3.20
C LYS A 148 21.43 -34.39 4.35
N LYS A 149 22.74 -34.50 4.08
CA LYS A 149 23.77 -34.79 5.08
C LYS A 149 24.41 -33.49 5.56
N PHE A 150 24.71 -33.42 6.86
CA PHE A 150 25.50 -32.34 7.44
C PHE A 150 26.97 -32.52 7.07
N ASN A 151 27.59 -31.48 6.53
CA ASN A 151 29.03 -31.36 6.35
C ASN A 151 29.69 -30.91 7.67
N ALA A 152 30.96 -31.23 7.83
CA ALA A 152 31.76 -30.88 9.00
C ALA A 152 31.98 -29.36 9.15
N ASP A 153 32.02 -28.61 8.05
CA ASP A 153 32.29 -27.17 8.03
C ASP A 153 31.03 -26.28 8.23
N GLY A 154 29.89 -26.91 8.55
CA GLY A 154 28.66 -26.20 8.84
C GLY A 154 28.66 -25.49 10.18
N PHE A 155 28.13 -24.26 10.22
CA PHE A 155 27.92 -23.55 11.48
C PHE A 155 27.08 -24.37 12.47
N TYR A 156 26.07 -25.09 11.99
CA TYR A 156 25.25 -25.97 12.83
C TYR A 156 26.10 -27.10 13.46
N THR A 157 26.91 -27.79 12.66
CA THR A 157 27.73 -28.93 13.09
C THR A 157 28.74 -28.51 14.17
N TRP A 158 29.46 -27.41 13.94
CA TRP A 158 30.43 -26.92 14.92
C TRP A 158 29.77 -26.38 16.19
N LEU A 159 28.70 -25.58 16.05
CA LEU A 159 27.98 -25.04 17.21
C LEU A 159 27.31 -26.14 18.04
N LEU A 160 26.82 -27.20 17.38
CA LEU A 160 26.25 -28.37 18.06
C LEU A 160 27.30 -29.06 18.94
N LEU A 161 28.51 -29.32 18.43
CA LEU A 161 29.59 -29.92 19.23
C LEU A 161 29.89 -29.10 20.48
N PHE A 162 29.94 -27.77 20.34
CA PHE A 162 30.15 -26.86 21.46
C PHE A 162 29.02 -26.93 22.49
N ILE A 163 27.76 -26.96 22.04
CA ILE A 163 26.60 -27.09 22.92
C ILE A 163 26.57 -28.46 23.60
N VAL A 164 26.88 -29.54 22.89
CA VAL A 164 26.96 -30.89 23.48
C VAL A 164 27.96 -30.90 24.63
N LEU A 165 29.10 -30.22 24.48
CA LEU A 165 30.11 -30.12 25.53
C LEU A 165 29.60 -29.32 26.74
N ILE A 166 28.96 -28.17 26.52
CA ILE A 166 28.37 -27.35 27.60
C ILE A 166 27.25 -28.09 28.34
N VAL A 167 26.30 -28.68 27.60
CA VAL A 167 25.18 -29.42 28.18
C VAL A 167 25.70 -30.68 28.86
N GLY A 168 26.67 -31.37 28.28
CA GLY A 168 27.38 -32.51 28.88
C GLY A 168 28.02 -32.16 30.22
N GLY A 169 28.77 -31.07 30.28
CA GLY A 169 29.36 -30.56 31.52
C GLY A 169 28.30 -30.18 32.57
N TYR A 170 27.21 -29.53 32.14
CA TYR A 170 26.08 -29.22 33.03
C TYR A 170 25.41 -30.49 33.58
N MET A 171 25.18 -31.50 32.74
CA MET A 171 24.60 -32.78 33.15
C MET A 171 25.51 -33.51 34.15
N ALA A 172 26.82 -33.56 33.90
CA ALA A 172 27.78 -34.14 34.83
C ALA A 172 27.75 -33.42 36.20
N TYR A 173 27.71 -32.09 36.19
CA TYR A 173 27.62 -31.29 37.41
C TYR A 173 26.27 -31.48 38.14
N ALA A 174 25.15 -31.44 37.43
CA ALA A 174 23.82 -31.57 38.03
C ALA A 174 23.54 -33.00 38.55
N GLY A 175 23.97 -34.01 37.78
CA GLY A 175 23.78 -35.42 38.09
C GLY A 175 24.72 -35.95 39.17
N LEU A 176 26.03 -35.71 39.04
CA LEU A 176 27.03 -36.29 39.96
C LEU A 176 27.23 -35.45 41.22
N ILE A 177 27.29 -34.12 41.10
CA ILE A 177 27.63 -33.23 42.22
C ILE A 177 26.37 -32.79 42.97
N LYS A 178 25.35 -32.30 42.28
CA LYS A 178 24.09 -31.86 42.91
C LYS A 178 23.09 -32.99 43.20
N ARG A 179 23.36 -34.22 42.72
CA ARG A 179 22.45 -35.39 42.81
C ARG A 179 21.02 -35.12 42.32
N LYS A 180 20.84 -34.13 41.43
CA LYS A 180 19.55 -33.78 40.84
C LYS A 180 19.36 -34.54 39.53
N THR A 181 19.17 -35.84 39.65
CA THR A 181 19.04 -36.77 38.51
C THR A 181 17.90 -36.36 37.55
N THR A 182 16.78 -35.87 38.08
CA THR A 182 15.64 -35.39 37.28
C THR A 182 15.99 -34.17 36.42
N GLU A 183 16.74 -33.20 36.94
CA GLU A 183 17.15 -32.00 36.17
C GLU A 183 18.16 -32.37 35.07
N SER A 184 19.06 -33.32 35.34
CA SER A 184 20.01 -33.82 34.34
C SER A 184 19.32 -34.60 33.22
N VAL A 185 18.37 -35.49 33.56
CA VAL A 185 17.59 -36.24 32.57
C VAL A 185 16.69 -35.32 31.74
N SER A 186 16.04 -34.34 32.37
CA SER A 186 15.21 -33.35 31.66
C SER A 186 16.04 -32.51 30.67
N ALA A 187 17.26 -32.11 31.04
CA ALA A 187 18.16 -31.41 30.14
C ALA A 187 18.57 -32.27 28.93
N ALA A 188 18.90 -33.55 29.15
CA ALA A 188 19.23 -34.49 28.08
C ALA A 188 18.07 -34.70 27.09
N VAL A 189 16.86 -34.93 27.62
CA VAL A 189 15.65 -35.13 26.81
C VAL A 189 15.30 -33.87 26.02
N ASN A 190 15.33 -32.69 26.67
CA ASN A 190 15.06 -31.41 25.98
C ASN A 190 16.06 -31.16 24.85
N MET A 191 17.35 -31.40 25.10
CA MET A 191 18.39 -31.26 24.09
C MET A 191 18.14 -32.20 22.90
N LEU A 192 17.82 -33.47 23.16
CA LEU A 192 17.57 -34.46 22.10
C LEU A 192 16.33 -34.10 21.27
N VAL A 193 15.23 -33.70 21.92
CA VAL A 193 14.01 -33.27 21.24
C VAL A 193 14.25 -32.04 20.37
N ILE A 194 14.91 -31.01 20.92
CA ILE A 194 15.23 -29.79 20.18
C ILE A 194 16.19 -30.10 19.03
N PHE A 195 17.17 -30.98 19.22
CA PHE A 195 18.08 -31.43 18.17
C PHE A 195 17.33 -32.07 17.00
N LEU A 196 16.46 -33.04 17.26
CA LEU A 196 15.68 -33.70 16.21
C LEU A 196 14.77 -32.71 15.47
N LEU A 197 14.10 -31.81 16.20
CA LEU A 197 13.26 -30.76 15.61
C LEU A 197 14.08 -29.82 14.72
N THR A 198 15.28 -29.45 15.15
CA THR A 198 16.15 -28.53 14.40
C THR A 198 16.70 -29.19 13.15
N ALA A 199 17.16 -30.44 13.27
CA ALA A 199 17.64 -31.21 12.14
C ALA A 199 16.53 -31.43 11.09
N ALA A 200 15.31 -31.76 11.55
CA ALA A 200 14.15 -31.87 10.68
C ALA A 200 13.81 -30.54 10.00
N PHE A 201 13.80 -29.43 10.75
CA PHE A 201 13.55 -28.10 10.19
C PHE A 201 14.56 -27.74 9.09
N ILE A 202 15.86 -27.92 9.34
CA ILE A 202 16.90 -27.61 8.36
C ILE A 202 16.76 -28.52 7.12
N ALA A 203 16.53 -29.82 7.32
CA ALA A 203 16.40 -30.78 6.21
C ALA A 203 15.23 -30.48 5.27
N TYR A 204 14.14 -29.95 5.80
CA TYR A 204 12.92 -29.65 5.05
C TYR A 204 12.61 -28.14 5.03
N ALA A 205 13.62 -27.28 5.19
CA ALA A 205 13.45 -25.84 5.28
C ALA A 205 12.69 -25.24 4.08
N PRO A 206 12.99 -25.56 2.81
CA PRO A 206 12.21 -25.06 1.68
C PRO A 206 10.71 -25.37 1.80
N GLN A 207 10.38 -26.61 2.15
CA GLN A 207 8.99 -27.07 2.28
C GLN A 207 8.27 -26.37 3.43
N TYR A 208 8.92 -26.21 4.60
CA TYR A 208 8.29 -25.54 5.73
C TYR A 208 8.06 -24.05 5.49
N ILE A 209 9.02 -23.37 4.83
CA ILE A 209 8.86 -21.97 4.43
C ILE A 209 7.70 -21.83 3.43
N LYS A 210 7.62 -22.70 2.44
CA LYS A 210 6.53 -22.74 1.47
C LYS A 210 5.18 -22.97 2.13
N ASN A 211 5.04 -23.99 2.97
CA ASN A 211 3.77 -24.28 3.66
C ASN A 211 3.27 -23.12 4.53
N ILE A 212 4.18 -22.45 5.25
CA ILE A 212 3.82 -21.28 6.07
C ILE A 212 3.39 -20.11 5.18
N ASN A 213 4.06 -19.93 4.05
CA ASN A 213 3.70 -18.92 3.07
C ASN A 213 2.34 -19.19 2.42
N ASP A 214 2.12 -20.40 1.94
CA ASP A 214 0.87 -20.84 1.30
C ASP A 214 -0.31 -20.59 2.24
N PHE A 215 -0.19 -20.97 3.52
CA PHE A 215 -1.19 -20.66 4.53
C PHE A 215 -1.50 -19.16 4.63
N SER A 216 -0.48 -18.30 4.58
CA SER A 216 -0.67 -16.85 4.63
C SER A 216 -1.24 -16.28 3.33
N ALA A 217 -0.89 -16.84 2.18
CA ALA A 217 -1.43 -16.46 0.89
C ALA A 217 -2.91 -16.83 0.83
N ASP A 218 -3.28 -18.05 1.24
CA ASP A 218 -4.65 -18.53 1.31
C ASP A 218 -5.50 -17.66 2.25
N LEU A 219 -4.99 -17.32 3.45
CA LEU A 219 -5.69 -16.42 4.36
C LEU A 219 -5.90 -15.03 3.74
N SER A 220 -4.88 -14.51 3.06
CA SER A 220 -4.94 -13.19 2.40
C SER A 220 -5.94 -13.19 1.23
N ASN A 221 -5.94 -14.25 0.43
CA ASN A 221 -6.81 -14.44 -0.73
C ASN A 221 -8.27 -14.64 -0.34
N GLY A 222 -8.54 -15.49 0.65
CA GLY A 222 -9.91 -15.71 1.15
C GLY A 222 -10.53 -14.42 1.69
N VAL A 223 -9.73 -13.59 2.37
CA VAL A 223 -10.19 -12.28 2.83
C VAL A 223 -10.39 -11.30 1.69
N LEU A 224 -9.49 -11.30 0.70
CA LEU A 224 -9.62 -10.48 -0.49
C LEU A 224 -10.91 -10.80 -1.26
N GLU A 225 -11.26 -12.08 -1.40
CA GLU A 225 -12.51 -12.53 -2.04
C GLU A 225 -13.75 -12.04 -1.27
N LEU A 226 -13.74 -12.16 0.06
CA LEU A 226 -14.81 -11.61 0.91
C LEU A 226 -14.92 -10.09 0.78
N GLY A 227 -13.78 -9.39 0.78
CA GLY A 227 -13.73 -7.95 0.58
C GLY A 227 -14.26 -7.51 -0.77
N ALA A 228 -13.92 -8.24 -1.84
CA ALA A 228 -14.41 -7.96 -3.19
C ALA A 228 -15.93 -8.08 -3.29
N LYS A 229 -16.53 -9.08 -2.62
CA LYS A 229 -18.00 -9.23 -2.53
C LYS A 229 -18.65 -8.04 -1.79
N LEU A 230 -17.97 -7.47 -0.79
CA LEU A 230 -18.46 -6.31 -0.06
C LEU A 230 -18.27 -4.98 -0.82
N VAL A 231 -17.21 -4.86 -1.62
CA VAL A 231 -16.89 -3.66 -2.43
C VAL A 231 -17.95 -3.42 -3.52
N MET A 232 -18.53 -4.47 -4.11
CA MET A 232 -19.60 -4.38 -5.10
C MET A 232 -20.59 -5.55 -4.96
N PRO A 233 -21.68 -5.41 -4.20
CA PRO A 233 -22.71 -6.45 -4.09
C PRO A 233 -23.47 -6.60 -5.42
N GLY A 234 -23.48 -7.82 -5.98
CA GLY A 234 -24.31 -8.18 -7.13
C GLY A 234 -23.62 -8.30 -8.49
N ASN A 235 -22.28 -8.22 -8.57
CA ASN A 235 -21.55 -8.49 -9.82
C ASN A 235 -20.77 -9.82 -9.70
N ASP A 236 -21.49 -10.92 -9.95
CA ASP A 236 -21.04 -12.33 -9.91
C ASP A 236 -20.16 -12.74 -11.10
N GLU A 237 -19.52 -11.78 -11.78
CA GLU A 237 -18.48 -12.10 -12.76
C GLU A 237 -17.20 -12.52 -12.00
N MET A 238 -17.16 -13.82 -11.69
CA MET A 238 -16.05 -14.58 -11.09
C MET A 238 -14.81 -14.68 -12.00
N GLY A 239 -14.50 -13.63 -12.76
CA GLY A 239 -13.35 -13.57 -13.69
C GLY A 239 -12.40 -12.41 -13.46
N VAL A 240 -12.87 -11.27 -12.92
CA VAL A 240 -12.02 -10.10 -12.67
C VAL A 240 -11.34 -10.25 -11.31
N LYS A 241 -9.99 -10.25 -11.27
CA LYS A 241 -9.23 -10.40 -10.03
C LYS A 241 -9.70 -9.34 -9.04
N ALA A 242 -9.95 -9.72 -7.79
CA ALA A 242 -10.37 -8.81 -6.73
C ALA A 242 -9.44 -7.59 -6.56
N THR A 243 -8.17 -7.74 -6.94
CA THR A 243 -7.16 -6.67 -7.02
C THR A 243 -7.53 -5.59 -8.03
N ASP A 244 -8.10 -5.98 -9.17
CA ASP A 244 -8.47 -5.06 -10.26
C ASP A 244 -9.72 -4.27 -9.86
N LYS A 245 -10.65 -4.89 -9.12
CA LYS A 245 -11.79 -4.19 -8.49
C LYS A 245 -11.35 -3.13 -7.48
N ILE A 246 -10.34 -3.43 -6.65
CA ILE A 246 -9.77 -2.45 -5.71
C ILE A 246 -9.08 -1.30 -6.47
N ARG A 247 -8.30 -1.61 -7.52
CA ARG A 247 -7.64 -0.61 -8.37
C ARG A 247 -8.66 0.28 -9.08
N ASN A 248 -9.74 -0.29 -9.62
CA ASN A 248 -10.85 0.45 -10.23
C ASN A 248 -11.49 1.42 -9.25
N ASN A 249 -11.76 0.99 -8.01
CA ASN A 249 -12.35 1.84 -6.99
C ASN A 249 -11.43 3.02 -6.61
N LEU A 250 -10.14 2.75 -6.39
CA LEU A 250 -9.17 3.81 -6.09
C LEU A 250 -9.10 4.82 -7.24
N PHE A 251 -9.05 4.34 -8.48
CA PHE A 251 -9.07 5.19 -9.67
C PHE A 251 -10.37 5.99 -9.79
N ALA A 252 -11.51 5.37 -9.49
CA ALA A 252 -12.82 6.03 -9.54
C ALA A 252 -12.89 7.23 -8.58
N ILE A 253 -12.37 7.06 -7.37
CA ILE A 253 -12.38 8.09 -6.32
C ILE A 253 -11.35 9.19 -6.61
N GLN A 254 -10.14 8.83 -7.05
CA GLN A 254 -9.04 9.77 -7.19
C GLN A 254 -9.00 10.47 -8.55
N VAL A 255 -9.51 9.83 -9.61
CA VAL A 255 -9.40 10.36 -10.98
C VAL A 255 -10.78 10.59 -11.58
N TYR A 256 -11.61 9.56 -11.70
CA TYR A 256 -12.84 9.65 -12.48
C TYR A 256 -13.85 10.67 -11.91
N LYS A 257 -14.25 10.56 -10.63
CA LYS A 257 -15.20 11.51 -10.03
C LYS A 257 -14.66 12.94 -9.98
N PRO A 258 -13.41 13.19 -9.54
CA PRO A 258 -12.89 14.54 -9.58
C PRO A 258 -12.75 15.09 -11.00
N TRP A 259 -12.48 14.25 -12.00
CA TRP A 259 -12.51 14.66 -13.41
C TRP A 259 -13.91 15.11 -13.83
N LEU A 260 -14.95 14.33 -13.51
CA LEU A 260 -16.34 14.72 -13.79
C LEU A 260 -16.70 16.05 -13.12
N LEU A 261 -16.30 16.24 -11.86
CA LEU A 261 -16.48 17.51 -11.15
C LEU A 261 -15.78 18.67 -11.87
N LEU A 262 -14.55 18.47 -12.32
CA LEU A 262 -13.77 19.50 -12.99
C LEU A 262 -14.33 19.83 -14.39
N GLN A 263 -14.92 18.87 -15.09
CA GLN A 263 -15.34 19.02 -16.49
C GLN A 263 -16.81 19.38 -16.65
N PHE A 264 -17.68 18.78 -15.84
CA PHE A 264 -19.13 18.93 -15.92
C PHE A 264 -19.69 19.67 -14.69
N GLY A 265 -18.88 19.92 -13.66
CA GLY A 265 -19.31 20.64 -12.46
C GLY A 265 -20.06 19.78 -11.45
N THR A 266 -20.26 18.49 -11.75
CA THR A 266 -20.92 17.52 -10.87
C THR A 266 -20.22 16.17 -10.92
N THR A 267 -20.32 15.41 -9.83
CA THR A 267 -19.82 14.03 -9.74
C THR A 267 -20.90 13.00 -10.07
N ASP A 268 -22.14 13.44 -10.27
CA ASP A 268 -23.28 12.56 -10.56
C ASP A 268 -23.42 12.30 -12.07
N GLU A 269 -23.14 11.06 -12.46
CA GLU A 269 -23.24 10.60 -13.85
C GLU A 269 -24.70 10.63 -14.35
N THR A 270 -25.67 10.38 -13.48
CA THR A 270 -27.08 10.38 -13.86
C THR A 270 -27.59 11.79 -14.13
N ALA A 271 -27.09 12.78 -13.39
CA ALA A 271 -27.39 14.18 -13.65
C ALA A 271 -26.81 14.63 -15.01
N ILE A 272 -25.55 14.29 -15.29
CA ILE A 272 -24.88 14.61 -16.57
C ILE A 272 -25.63 14.00 -17.74
N GLU A 273 -26.08 12.75 -17.59
CA GLU A 273 -26.79 12.02 -18.62
C GLU A 273 -28.26 12.48 -18.76
N SER A 274 -28.88 12.95 -17.67
CA SER A 274 -30.22 13.55 -17.70
C SER A 274 -30.22 14.87 -18.48
N GLU A 275 -29.17 15.67 -18.36
CA GLU A 275 -28.97 16.87 -19.19
C GLU A 275 -28.84 16.51 -20.68
N ARG A 276 -28.19 15.40 -21.00
CA ARG A 276 -28.13 14.87 -22.38
C ARG A 276 -29.52 14.51 -22.90
N ILE A 277 -30.27 13.73 -22.11
CA ILE A 277 -31.63 13.30 -22.49
C ILE A 277 -32.54 14.52 -22.69
N ALA A 278 -32.44 15.53 -21.83
CA ALA A 278 -33.19 16.77 -21.95
C ALA A 278 -32.85 17.57 -23.22
N ALA A 279 -31.62 17.46 -23.71
CA ALA A 279 -31.17 18.06 -24.98
C ALA A 279 -31.51 17.23 -26.23
N GLY A 280 -32.06 16.01 -26.08
CA GLY A 280 -32.53 15.19 -27.20
C GLY A 280 -31.44 14.57 -28.08
N VAL A 281 -30.21 14.42 -27.56
CA VAL A 281 -29.06 13.88 -28.32
C VAL A 281 -28.81 12.43 -27.94
N ASP A 282 -28.80 11.49 -28.89
CA ASP A 282 -28.45 10.08 -28.65
C ASP A 282 -26.94 9.88 -28.43
N GLY A 283 -26.56 9.05 -27.45
CA GLY A 283 -25.17 8.72 -27.13
C GLY A 283 -24.87 8.71 -25.64
N ASP A 284 -23.59 8.80 -25.28
CA ASP A 284 -23.10 8.94 -23.90
C ASP A 284 -22.22 10.20 -23.85
N ARG A 285 -22.70 11.22 -23.13
CA ARG A 285 -22.05 12.55 -23.10
C ARG A 285 -20.63 12.46 -22.57
N ILE A 286 -20.42 11.65 -21.53
CA ILE A 286 -19.12 11.48 -20.87
C ILE A 286 -18.15 10.75 -21.81
N LYS A 287 -18.60 9.65 -22.45
CA LYS A 287 -17.77 8.89 -23.38
C LYS A 287 -17.46 9.62 -24.67
N SER A 288 -18.34 10.52 -25.13
CA SER A 288 -18.11 11.32 -26.35
C SER A 288 -16.84 12.15 -26.27
N ILE A 289 -16.48 12.57 -25.06
CA ILE A 289 -15.24 13.28 -24.76
C ILE A 289 -14.14 12.25 -24.47
N LEU A 290 -14.29 11.40 -23.44
CA LEU A 290 -13.23 10.48 -22.97
C LEU A 290 -12.68 9.51 -24.03
N SER A 291 -13.48 9.12 -25.02
CA SER A 291 -13.05 8.21 -26.07
C SER A 291 -12.15 8.86 -27.14
N VAL A 292 -12.18 10.18 -27.25
CA VAL A 292 -11.36 10.94 -28.20
C VAL A 292 -10.02 11.25 -27.54
N SER A 293 -8.92 10.83 -28.18
CA SER A 293 -7.59 11.08 -27.63
C SER A 293 -7.19 12.55 -27.76
N PRO A 294 -6.53 13.14 -26.74
CA PRO A 294 -6.02 14.51 -26.79
C PRO A 294 -4.91 14.75 -27.81
N VAL A 295 -4.19 13.70 -28.18
CA VAL A 295 -2.91 13.79 -28.88
C VAL A 295 -3.07 13.45 -30.36
N THR A 296 -4.03 12.60 -30.69
CA THR A 296 -4.37 12.28 -32.08
C THR A 296 -4.90 13.50 -32.81
N ASN A 297 -4.47 13.70 -34.05
CA ASN A 297 -4.84 14.86 -34.88
C ASN A 297 -4.60 16.21 -34.17
N PHE A 298 -3.50 16.33 -33.40
CA PHE A 298 -3.18 17.52 -32.60
C PHE A 298 -4.29 17.96 -31.62
N GLY A 299 -5.21 17.05 -31.28
CA GLY A 299 -6.34 17.32 -30.39
C GLY A 299 -7.51 18.06 -31.05
N GLU A 300 -7.51 18.28 -32.37
CA GLU A 300 -8.62 18.97 -33.07
C GLU A 300 -9.96 18.25 -32.89
N ASP A 301 -9.96 16.92 -32.94
CA ASP A 301 -11.16 16.11 -32.75
C ASP A 301 -11.70 16.26 -31.31
N ARG A 302 -10.79 16.32 -30.33
CA ARG A 302 -11.11 16.54 -28.90
C ARG A 302 -11.67 17.94 -28.69
N GLN A 303 -11.06 18.96 -29.31
CA GLN A 303 -11.55 20.34 -29.26
C GLN A 303 -12.92 20.50 -29.93
N THR A 304 -13.18 19.76 -31.01
CA THR A 304 -14.49 19.74 -31.67
C THR A 304 -15.57 19.10 -30.78
N ALA A 305 -15.24 18.00 -30.10
CA ALA A 305 -16.14 17.37 -29.13
C ALA A 305 -16.43 18.31 -27.94
N VAL A 306 -15.41 18.97 -27.40
CA VAL A 306 -15.53 19.94 -26.29
C VAL A 306 -16.36 21.15 -26.71
N LYS A 307 -16.13 21.70 -27.91
CA LYS A 307 -16.93 22.79 -28.46
C LYS A 307 -18.40 22.39 -28.60
N THR A 308 -18.66 21.19 -29.13
CA THR A 308 -20.02 20.64 -29.26
C THR A 308 -20.69 20.51 -27.88
N ASP A 309 -19.97 20.07 -26.85
CA ASP A 309 -20.50 19.98 -25.48
C ASP A 309 -20.87 21.36 -24.91
N ILE A 310 -20.00 22.36 -25.10
CA ILE A 310 -20.24 23.74 -24.65
C ILE A 310 -21.45 24.34 -25.36
N GLU A 311 -21.56 24.19 -26.67
CA GLU A 311 -22.64 24.80 -27.46
C GLU A 311 -23.99 24.09 -27.24
N THR A 312 -23.97 22.76 -27.13
CA THR A 312 -25.19 21.93 -27.01
C THR A 312 -25.73 21.90 -25.59
N TYR A 313 -24.87 21.68 -24.59
CA TYR A 313 -25.27 21.51 -23.19
C TYR A 313 -24.99 22.76 -22.33
N LYS A 314 -24.50 23.86 -22.93
CA LYS A 314 -24.17 25.11 -22.23
C LYS A 314 -23.22 24.91 -21.06
N ASN A 315 -22.24 24.02 -21.24
CA ASN A 315 -21.27 23.69 -20.20
C ASN A 315 -20.30 24.86 -19.94
N VAL A 316 -20.54 25.59 -18.86
CA VAL A 316 -19.70 26.74 -18.46
C VAL A 316 -18.33 26.31 -17.91
N ASN A 317 -18.19 25.06 -17.44
CA ASN A 317 -16.96 24.57 -16.82
C ASN A 317 -15.81 24.40 -17.84
N MET A 318 -16.08 24.19 -19.12
CA MET A 318 -15.02 24.08 -20.14
C MET A 318 -14.67 25.42 -20.81
N THR A 319 -15.24 26.53 -20.33
CA THR A 319 -15.03 27.89 -20.86
C THR A 319 -13.97 28.69 -20.10
N VAL A 320 -13.52 29.79 -20.71
CA VAL A 320 -12.52 30.75 -20.16
C VAL A 320 -12.89 31.26 -18.77
N THR A 321 -14.17 31.53 -18.53
CA THR A 321 -14.64 32.14 -17.28
C THR A 321 -14.46 31.28 -16.03
N SER A 322 -14.40 29.96 -16.17
CA SER A 322 -14.32 29.03 -15.05
C SER A 322 -12.91 28.52 -14.77
N VAL A 323 -11.93 28.83 -15.62
CA VAL A 323 -10.54 28.32 -15.52
C VAL A 323 -9.91 28.66 -14.17
N ILE A 324 -10.07 29.89 -13.68
CA ILE A 324 -9.52 30.32 -12.38
C ILE A 324 -10.18 29.56 -11.21
N GLY A 325 -11.50 29.38 -11.24
CA GLY A 325 -12.23 28.62 -10.23
C GLY A 325 -11.83 27.14 -10.22
N ARG A 326 -11.64 26.56 -11.42
CA ARG A 326 -11.19 25.17 -11.61
C ARG A 326 -9.77 24.96 -11.11
N PHE A 327 -8.86 25.91 -11.33
CA PHE A 327 -7.50 25.83 -10.78
C PHE A 327 -7.49 25.63 -9.26
N GLY A 328 -8.33 26.36 -8.53
CA GLY A 328 -8.49 26.19 -7.08
C GLY A 328 -8.99 24.78 -6.71
N THR A 329 -9.96 24.26 -7.45
CA THR A 329 -10.48 22.89 -7.26
C THR A 329 -9.43 21.84 -7.60
N VAL A 330 -8.65 22.01 -8.67
CA VAL A 330 -7.54 21.11 -9.06
C VAL A 330 -6.51 21.02 -7.94
N LEU A 331 -6.07 22.16 -7.38
CA LEU A 331 -5.13 22.16 -6.27
C LEU A 331 -5.69 21.42 -5.04
N LEU A 332 -6.96 21.67 -4.70
CA LEU A 332 -7.63 21.00 -3.60
C LEU A 332 -7.68 19.49 -3.82
N VAL A 333 -8.13 19.04 -4.99
CA VAL A 333 -8.22 17.62 -5.34
C VAL A 333 -6.84 16.96 -5.33
N PHE A 334 -5.83 17.62 -5.89
CA PHE A 334 -4.45 17.15 -5.88
C PHE A 334 -3.96 16.84 -4.46
N PHE A 335 -4.17 17.76 -3.50
CA PHE A 335 -3.76 17.52 -2.11
C PHE A 335 -4.56 16.39 -1.44
N LEU A 336 -5.86 16.29 -1.70
CA LEU A 336 -6.69 15.20 -1.15
C LEU A 336 -6.23 13.84 -1.70
N ASN A 337 -5.99 13.75 -3.00
CA ASN A 337 -5.47 12.56 -3.66
C ASN A 337 -4.09 12.19 -3.12
N LEU A 338 -3.19 13.17 -2.99
CA LEU A 338 -1.85 12.97 -2.46
C LEU A 338 -1.90 12.37 -1.05
N ILE A 339 -2.77 12.88 -0.17
CA ILE A 339 -2.95 12.34 1.18
C ILE A 339 -3.38 10.87 1.10
N ILE A 340 -4.46 10.57 0.37
CA ILE A 340 -4.97 9.19 0.25
C ILE A 340 -3.86 8.25 -0.26
N SER A 341 -3.18 8.64 -1.34
CA SER A 341 -2.11 7.84 -1.94
C SER A 341 -0.94 7.59 -0.99
N ILE A 342 -0.50 8.59 -0.22
CA ILE A 342 0.58 8.40 0.76
C ILE A 342 0.19 7.31 1.77
N PHE A 343 -1.02 7.35 2.33
CA PHE A 343 -1.45 6.36 3.32
C PHE A 343 -1.61 4.96 2.70
N VAL A 344 -2.18 4.87 1.50
CA VAL A 344 -2.30 3.61 0.76
C VAL A 344 -0.93 3.00 0.48
N VAL A 345 0.02 3.77 -0.08
CA VAL A 345 1.39 3.28 -0.38
C VAL A 345 2.11 2.83 0.90
N ILE A 346 1.98 3.57 2.01
CA ILE A 346 2.58 3.17 3.28
C ILE A 346 1.99 1.83 3.77
N MET A 347 0.67 1.66 3.70
CA MET A 347 0.01 0.41 4.11
C MET A 347 0.46 -0.76 3.24
N CYS A 348 0.50 -0.57 1.92
CA CYS A 348 1.02 -1.54 0.97
C CYS A 348 2.49 -1.89 1.23
N GLY A 349 3.33 -0.88 1.46
CA GLY A 349 4.74 -1.05 1.80
C GLY A 349 4.94 -1.81 3.12
N LEU A 350 4.03 -1.70 4.10
CA LEU A 350 4.07 -2.49 5.32
C LEU A 350 3.83 -3.98 5.06
N VAL A 351 2.94 -4.35 4.14
CA VAL A 351 2.72 -5.74 3.74
C VAL A 351 4.01 -6.33 3.17
N ILE A 352 4.62 -5.64 2.20
CA ILE A 352 5.90 -6.07 1.60
C ILE A 352 7.01 -6.15 2.66
N PHE A 353 7.09 -5.15 3.55
CA PHE A 353 8.06 -5.14 4.63
C PHE A 353 7.89 -6.33 5.60
N THR A 354 6.65 -6.76 5.89
CA THR A 354 6.43 -7.97 6.71
C THR A 354 6.90 -9.25 6.00
N GLN A 355 6.84 -9.31 4.67
CA GLN A 355 7.42 -10.42 3.91
C GLN A 355 8.95 -10.46 4.07
N LEU A 356 9.62 -9.32 3.94
CA LEU A 356 11.06 -9.22 4.18
C LEU A 356 11.46 -9.59 5.61
N LEU A 357 10.69 -9.14 6.61
CA LEU A 357 10.92 -9.50 8.01
C LEU A 357 10.76 -11.01 8.26
N PHE A 358 9.79 -11.64 7.61
CA PHE A 358 9.60 -13.09 7.70
C PHE A 358 10.84 -13.83 7.21
N ILE A 359 11.39 -13.43 6.05
CA ILE A 359 12.61 -14.02 5.49
C ILE A 359 13.79 -13.87 6.44
N ILE A 360 13.98 -12.68 6.99
CA ILE A 360 15.05 -12.43 7.97
C ILE A 360 14.87 -13.35 9.20
N PHE A 361 13.66 -13.44 9.77
CA PHE A 361 13.43 -14.31 10.93
C PHE A 361 13.55 -15.80 10.60
N ALA A 362 13.22 -16.22 9.38
CA ALA A 362 13.40 -17.58 8.90
C ALA A 362 14.88 -17.95 8.84
N LEU A 363 15.73 -17.08 8.29
CA LEU A 363 17.19 -17.28 8.22
C LEU A 363 17.84 -17.34 9.61
N TYR A 364 17.31 -16.61 10.59
CA TYR A 364 17.78 -16.68 11.98
C TYR A 364 17.24 -17.89 12.77
N LEU A 365 16.27 -18.64 12.24
CA LEU A 365 15.61 -19.71 12.98
C LEU A 365 16.55 -20.85 13.40
N PRO A 366 17.44 -21.38 12.52
CA PRO A 366 18.37 -22.44 12.89
C PRO A 366 19.28 -22.04 14.06
N LEU A 367 19.79 -20.81 14.07
CA LEU A 367 20.61 -20.29 15.15
C LEU A 367 19.85 -20.29 16.48
N ASN A 368 18.61 -19.78 16.48
CA ASN A 368 17.77 -19.76 17.67
C ASN A 368 17.46 -21.18 18.17
N PHE A 369 17.29 -22.13 17.27
CA PHE A 369 17.01 -23.52 17.62
C PHE A 369 18.21 -24.18 18.31
N ILE A 370 19.43 -23.99 17.79
CA ILE A 370 20.65 -24.50 18.42
C ILE A 370 20.83 -23.89 19.81
N LEU A 371 20.72 -22.57 19.94
CA LEU A 371 20.89 -21.89 21.24
C LEU A 371 19.84 -22.32 22.27
N SER A 372 18.64 -22.68 21.83
CA SER A 372 17.57 -23.17 22.72
C SER A 372 17.88 -24.53 23.36
N MET A 373 18.88 -25.27 22.88
CA MET A 373 19.34 -26.52 23.49
C MET A 373 20.04 -26.28 24.85
N LEU A 374 20.54 -25.06 25.09
CA LEU A 374 21.13 -24.70 26.38
C LEU A 374 20.03 -24.55 27.45
N PRO A 375 20.20 -25.13 28.65
CA PRO A 375 19.23 -25.04 29.74
C PRO A 375 18.83 -23.61 30.12
N THR A 376 19.75 -22.65 29.96
CA THR A 376 19.53 -21.22 30.26
C THR A 376 18.59 -20.53 29.27
N TYR A 377 18.53 -20.98 28.01
CA TYR A 377 17.71 -20.37 26.95
C TYR A 377 16.41 -21.14 26.70
N ASN A 378 15.91 -21.84 27.71
CA ASN A 378 14.70 -22.64 27.59
C ASN A 378 13.51 -21.74 27.19
N GLY A 379 12.81 -22.11 26.12
CA GLY A 379 11.74 -21.31 25.52
C GLY A 379 12.16 -20.27 24.47
N LEU A 380 13.46 -20.14 24.15
CA LEU A 380 13.92 -19.32 23.04
C LEU A 380 13.42 -19.86 21.69
N LEU A 381 13.39 -21.19 21.52
CA LEU A 381 12.76 -21.85 20.36
C LEU A 381 11.29 -21.44 20.23
N LYS A 382 10.49 -21.60 21.30
CA LYS A 382 9.08 -21.20 21.30
C LYS A 382 8.91 -19.73 20.91
N LYS A 383 9.74 -18.83 21.47
CA LYS A 383 9.71 -17.40 21.13
C LYS A 383 10.06 -17.14 19.66
N ALA A 384 11.05 -17.84 19.10
CA ALA A 384 11.46 -17.67 17.71
C ALA A 384 10.39 -18.16 16.73
N VAL A 385 9.82 -19.35 16.97
CA VAL A 385 8.71 -19.89 16.16
C VAL A 385 7.48 -18.98 16.24
N LEU A 386 7.09 -18.56 17.45
CA LEU A 386 5.97 -17.62 17.62
C LEU A 386 6.23 -16.29 16.92
N LYS A 387 7.48 -15.82 16.88
CA LYS A 387 7.82 -14.57 16.18
C LYS A 387 7.70 -14.71 14.67
N LEU A 388 8.12 -15.84 14.10
CA LEU A 388 7.90 -16.16 12.69
C LEU A 388 6.41 -16.20 12.36
N PHE A 389 5.64 -16.96 13.15
CA PHE A 389 4.20 -17.11 12.95
C PHE A 389 3.45 -15.77 13.13
N ASN A 390 3.82 -14.96 14.13
CA ASN A 390 3.23 -13.63 14.29
C ASN A 390 3.56 -12.70 13.11
N THR A 391 4.72 -12.89 12.46
CA THR A 391 5.09 -12.07 11.29
C THR A 391 4.26 -12.46 10.07
N ILE A 392 4.05 -13.76 9.84
CA ILE A 392 3.20 -14.23 8.74
C ILE A 392 1.73 -13.86 8.97
N LEU A 393 1.23 -13.99 10.21
CA LEU A 393 -0.12 -13.54 10.56
C LEU A 393 -0.28 -12.03 10.44
N MET A 394 0.76 -11.25 10.76
CA MET A 394 0.75 -9.80 10.59
C MET A 394 0.65 -9.41 9.12
N ARG A 395 1.33 -10.11 8.20
CA ARG A 395 1.17 -9.91 6.75
C ARG A 395 -0.30 -10.09 6.37
N ALA A 396 -0.89 -11.23 6.69
CA ALA A 396 -2.25 -11.54 6.29
C ALA A 396 -3.28 -10.62 6.97
N GLY A 397 -3.06 -10.24 8.24
CA GLY A 397 -3.87 -9.27 8.96
C GLY A 397 -3.80 -7.85 8.38
N LEU A 398 -2.63 -7.41 7.91
CA LEU A 398 -2.47 -6.15 7.20
C LEU A 398 -3.23 -6.16 5.88
N THR A 399 -3.10 -7.24 5.12
CA THR A 399 -3.84 -7.44 3.86
C THR A 399 -5.35 -7.37 4.11
N LEU A 400 -5.84 -8.05 5.15
CA LEU A 400 -7.24 -8.01 5.57
C LEU A 400 -7.71 -6.59 5.88
N LEU A 401 -6.92 -5.85 6.65
CA LEU A 401 -7.24 -4.51 7.08
C LEU A 401 -7.25 -3.52 5.90
N ILE A 402 -6.33 -3.66 4.93
CA ILE A 402 -6.33 -2.89 3.68
C ILE A 402 -7.59 -3.19 2.87
N THR A 403 -7.95 -4.47 2.73
CA THR A 403 -9.15 -4.90 2.01
C THR A 403 -10.42 -4.30 2.63
N ILE A 404 -10.55 -4.29 3.96
CA ILE A 404 -11.69 -3.66 4.65
C ILE A 404 -11.71 -2.15 4.41
N ALA A 405 -10.57 -1.47 4.44
CA ALA A 405 -10.50 -0.04 4.14
C ALA A 405 -10.98 0.27 2.72
N PHE A 406 -10.58 -0.53 1.73
CA PHE A 406 -11.06 -0.39 0.36
C PHE A 406 -12.55 -0.72 0.20
N SER A 407 -13.06 -1.66 1.00
CA SER A 407 -14.50 -1.93 1.06
C SER A 407 -15.31 -0.75 1.59
N LEU A 408 -14.87 -0.16 2.71
CA LEU A 408 -15.49 1.06 3.25
C LEU A 408 -15.37 2.24 2.27
N SER A 409 -14.23 2.36 1.60
CA SER A 409 -14.00 3.35 0.54
C SER A 409 -15.02 3.20 -0.61
N ALA A 410 -15.34 1.96 -1.00
CA ALA A 410 -16.36 1.66 -2.02
C ALA A 410 -17.76 2.08 -1.58
N MET A 411 -18.11 1.79 -0.33
CA MET A 411 -19.42 2.15 0.23
C MET A 411 -19.59 3.67 0.31
N ILE A 412 -18.54 4.41 0.66
CA ILE A 412 -18.58 5.89 0.63
C ILE A 412 -18.71 6.37 -0.82
N TYR A 413 -18.04 5.71 -1.77
CA TYR A 413 -18.14 6.04 -3.18
C TYR A 413 -19.56 5.87 -3.73
N SER A 414 -20.27 4.79 -3.38
CA SER A 414 -21.65 4.59 -3.86
C SER A 414 -22.63 5.64 -3.35
N MET A 415 -22.32 6.30 -2.23
CA MET A 415 -23.10 7.41 -1.68
C MET A 415 -22.71 8.78 -2.28
N SER A 416 -21.76 8.84 -3.21
CA SER A 416 -21.21 10.12 -3.71
C SER A 416 -22.17 10.97 -4.54
N GLY A 417 -23.30 10.42 -5.00
CA GLY A 417 -24.36 11.19 -5.68
C GLY A 417 -25.17 12.06 -4.72
N ASP A 418 -25.34 11.62 -3.46
CA ASP A 418 -26.23 12.28 -2.48
C ASP A 418 -25.50 13.33 -1.63
N TYR A 419 -24.16 13.35 -1.66
CA TYR A 419 -23.33 14.19 -0.80
C TYR A 419 -22.36 15.06 -1.60
N PRO A 420 -22.03 16.27 -1.11
CA PRO A 420 -21.00 17.11 -1.74
C PRO A 420 -19.65 16.38 -1.84
N PHE A 421 -18.95 16.57 -2.96
CA PHE A 421 -17.65 15.95 -3.22
C PHE A 421 -16.65 16.10 -2.06
N LEU A 422 -16.55 17.29 -1.45
CA LEU A 422 -15.64 17.54 -0.33
C LEU A 422 -15.93 16.63 0.87
N MET A 423 -17.20 16.35 1.15
CA MET A 423 -17.60 15.46 2.25
C MET A 423 -17.18 14.02 1.95
N VAL A 424 -17.43 13.56 0.73
CA VAL A 424 -17.00 12.23 0.26
C VAL A 424 -15.49 12.11 0.39
N ALA A 425 -14.73 13.07 -0.13
CA ALA A 425 -13.27 13.06 -0.07
C ALA A 425 -12.72 13.13 1.37
N PHE A 426 -13.38 13.90 2.25
CA PHE A 426 -13.04 13.92 3.67
C PHE A 426 -13.26 12.54 4.33
N LEU A 427 -14.39 11.89 4.06
CA LEU A 427 -14.67 10.55 4.57
C LEU A 427 -13.65 9.52 4.04
N GLN A 428 -13.22 9.64 2.78
CA GLN A 428 -12.15 8.79 2.23
C GLN A 428 -10.84 8.94 3.00
N ILE A 429 -10.44 10.19 3.28
CA ILE A 429 -9.27 10.45 4.12
C ILE A 429 -9.46 9.85 5.51
N VAL A 430 -10.63 10.02 6.13
CA VAL A 430 -10.91 9.42 7.45
C VAL A 430 -10.80 7.90 7.41
N VAL A 431 -11.24 7.24 6.35
CA VAL A 431 -11.11 5.79 6.20
C VAL A 431 -9.64 5.38 6.10
N PHE A 432 -8.86 5.89 5.14
CA PHE A 432 -7.48 5.45 4.95
C PHE A 432 -6.56 5.90 6.10
N VAL A 433 -6.64 7.16 6.51
CA VAL A 433 -5.85 7.70 7.63
C VAL A 433 -6.28 7.06 8.95
N GLY A 434 -7.58 6.95 9.21
CA GLY A 434 -8.11 6.35 10.43
C GLY A 434 -7.70 4.89 10.56
N THR A 435 -7.80 4.13 9.47
CA THR A 435 -7.36 2.75 9.41
C THR A 435 -5.87 2.63 9.72
N TYR A 436 -5.02 3.44 9.09
CA TYR A 436 -3.58 3.45 9.36
C TYR A 436 -3.27 3.80 10.83
N LEU A 437 -3.91 4.84 11.38
CA LEU A 437 -3.67 5.28 12.76
C LEU A 437 -4.12 4.26 13.81
N LYS A 438 -5.13 3.45 13.50
CA LYS A 438 -5.67 2.39 14.36
C LYS A 438 -5.16 1.00 14.04
N MET A 439 -4.27 0.88 13.05
CA MET A 439 -3.73 -0.40 12.57
C MET A 439 -3.15 -1.26 13.70
N ASP A 440 -2.35 -0.69 14.61
CA ASP A 440 -1.77 -1.45 15.74
C ASP A 440 -2.86 -2.03 16.67
N GLU A 441 -3.98 -1.32 16.87
CA GLU A 441 -5.09 -1.74 17.73
C GLU A 441 -5.91 -2.83 17.05
N ILE A 442 -6.23 -2.66 15.76
CA ILE A 442 -7.01 -3.62 14.97
C ILE A 442 -6.21 -4.93 14.80
N LEU A 443 -4.93 -4.85 14.44
CA LEU A 443 -4.07 -6.03 14.29
C LEU A 443 -3.84 -6.75 15.62
N SER A 444 -3.86 -6.04 16.74
CA SER A 444 -3.74 -6.66 18.06
C SER A 444 -4.94 -7.55 18.44
N MET A 445 -6.10 -7.36 17.80
CA MET A 445 -7.28 -8.22 17.98
C MET A 445 -7.15 -9.53 17.18
N VAL A 446 -6.47 -9.50 16.04
CA VAL A 446 -6.26 -10.67 15.15
C VAL A 446 -5.06 -11.51 15.59
N ALA A 447 -4.02 -10.88 16.14
CA ALA A 447 -2.88 -11.60 16.70
C ALA A 447 -3.26 -12.25 18.04
N LEU A 448 -3.73 -13.50 17.99
CA LEU A 448 -3.92 -14.36 19.16
C LEU A 448 -2.61 -14.42 19.99
N GLY A 449 -2.61 -13.75 21.14
CA GLY A 449 -1.67 -14.03 22.23
C GLY A 449 -0.33 -13.28 22.17
N ASP A 450 -0.34 -12.02 22.60
CA ASP A 450 0.17 -11.66 23.93
C ASP A 450 -0.30 -10.22 24.22
N GLY A 451 -1.03 -10.05 25.32
CA GLY A 451 -1.41 -8.76 25.92
C GLY A 451 -0.19 -8.00 26.45
N GLY A 452 0.83 -7.86 25.62
CA GLY A 452 2.20 -7.62 26.00
C GLY A 452 3.03 -6.99 24.89
N SER A 453 2.45 -6.26 23.92
CA SER A 453 3.26 -5.57 22.91
C SER A 453 2.84 -4.14 22.55
N ASN A 454 2.78 -3.33 23.61
CA ASN A 454 3.33 -1.97 23.58
C ASN A 454 4.88 -2.00 23.36
N LYS A 455 5.38 -2.70 22.33
CA LYS A 455 6.82 -2.89 22.04
C LYS A 455 7.45 -1.66 21.40
N ARG A 456 6.68 -0.84 20.65
CA ARG A 456 7.09 0.53 20.30
C ARG A 456 7.12 1.46 21.52
N GLY A 457 6.28 1.21 22.53
CA GLY A 457 6.25 1.98 23.77
C GLY A 457 7.40 1.67 24.73
N ARG A 458 7.91 0.42 24.75
CA ARG A 458 8.94 0.00 25.72
C ARG A 458 10.37 0.44 25.33
N PHE A 459 10.69 0.45 24.04
CA PHE A 459 11.99 0.96 23.55
C PHE A 459 12.14 2.48 23.74
N LEU A 460 11.03 3.23 23.62
CA LEU A 460 11.02 4.67 23.91
C LEU A 460 11.02 4.97 25.42
N LYS A 461 10.57 4.05 26.27
CA LYS A 461 10.55 4.19 27.74
C LYS A 461 11.88 3.78 28.39
N SER A 462 12.72 2.99 27.72
CA SER A 462 14.10 2.72 28.15
C SER A 462 15.03 3.88 27.83
N MET A 463 14.91 4.53 26.66
CA MET A 463 15.66 5.77 26.37
C MET A 463 15.34 6.92 27.33
N GLY A 464 14.07 7.05 27.75
CA GLY A 464 13.66 8.08 28.71
C GLY A 464 14.15 7.87 30.14
N ARG A 465 14.62 6.65 30.49
CA ARG A 465 15.14 6.36 31.84
C ARG A 465 16.65 6.57 31.97
N TYR A 466 17.40 6.61 30.87
CA TYR A 466 18.82 6.96 30.88
C TYR A 466 19.08 8.47 30.89
N MET A 467 18.07 9.31 30.58
CA MET A 467 18.19 10.78 30.65
C MET A 467 17.79 11.39 32.00
N VAL A 468 17.40 10.59 33.00
CA VAL A 468 16.97 11.08 34.33
C VAL A 468 18.01 10.78 35.43
N MET A 469 19.21 10.29 35.08
CA MET A 469 20.36 10.21 36.00
C MET A 469 21.50 11.16 35.63
N ARG A 470 21.17 12.33 35.08
CA ARG A 470 22.05 13.50 35.11
C ARG A 470 21.22 14.74 35.43
N LYS A 471 20.97 14.94 36.72
CA LYS A 471 21.06 16.21 37.40
C LYS A 471 21.19 15.95 38.89
#